data_AF-A0A3S2AIN0-F1
#
_entry.id   AF-A0A3S2AIN0-F1
#
_cell.length_a   1.000
_cell.length_b   1.000
_cell.length_c   1.000
_cell.angle_alpha   90.00
_cell.angle_beta   90.00
_cell.angle_gamma   90.00
#
_symmetry.space_group_name_H-M   'P 1'
#
loop_
_entity.id
_entity.type
_entity.pdbx_description
1 polymer ?
#
loop_
_entity_poly.entity_id
_entity_poly.type
_entity_poly.pdbx_seq_one_letter_code
_entity_poly.pdbx_strand_id
1 'polypeptide(L)'
;PDTKRVHTSYALAATTTGRLSSSDPNLQNIPVRTAEGRKIRTAFITDKSHRLVSADYSQIELRVLAHVAEIPQLRQAFADGADIHAITASEMFNVPVEGMPSEVRRRAKAINFGIIYGISAFGLANQLSIPREEASNYIKKYFERFPGIRDYIEETKAYAREHGFVETIFGRRIHYPDIRSSNPSLRAFNERASINARLQGTAADIIRRAMIRMEEALEKAGLSARMLLQVHDELIFETVEAEVEATIPVVRHVMENAAMPAVSMSVPLHVDARAANNWDEAH
;
A
#
# COMPACT_ATOMS: atom_id res chain seq x y z
N PRO A 1 -4.71 32.89 2.30
CA PRO A 1 -4.94 32.30 0.96
C PRO A 1 -6.25 32.81 0.36
N ASP A 2 -6.21 33.27 -0.90
CA ASP A 2 -7.37 33.88 -1.58
C ASP A 2 -8.56 32.93 -1.71
N THR A 3 -8.28 31.62 -1.84
CA THR A 3 -9.32 30.59 -1.94
C THR A 3 -9.90 30.16 -0.59
N LYS A 4 -9.35 30.63 0.54
CA LYS A 4 -9.67 30.15 1.90
C LYS A 4 -9.54 28.63 2.10
N ARG A 5 -8.79 27.95 1.22
CA ARG A 5 -8.45 26.52 1.33
C ARG A 5 -6.95 26.34 1.62
N VAL A 6 -6.60 25.20 2.20
CA VAL A 6 -5.20 24.77 2.35
C VAL A 6 -4.75 24.11 1.06
N HIS A 7 -3.60 24.52 0.54
CA HIS A 7 -3.00 23.97 -0.67
C HIS A 7 -1.69 23.26 -0.30
N THR A 8 -1.71 21.93 -0.25
CA THR A 8 -0.49 21.14 -0.03
C THR A 8 0.40 21.17 -1.27
N SER A 9 1.70 20.98 -1.08
CA SER A 9 2.67 20.84 -2.16
C SER A 9 3.03 19.37 -2.35
N TYR A 10 2.76 18.83 -3.55
CA TYR A 10 3.19 17.48 -3.92
C TYR A 10 4.51 17.53 -4.71
N ALA A 11 5.53 16.82 -4.23
CA ALA A 11 6.78 16.69 -4.95
C ALA A 11 6.80 15.39 -5.78
N LEU A 12 6.93 15.54 -7.10
CA LEU A 12 6.88 14.43 -8.04
C LEU A 12 8.18 13.62 -8.13
N ALA A 13 9.31 14.26 -7.82
CA ALA A 13 10.67 13.74 -8.00
C ALA A 13 11.49 13.82 -6.69
N ALA A 14 10.87 13.49 -5.56
CA ALA A 14 11.51 13.54 -4.24
C ALA A 14 11.79 12.16 -3.62
N THR A 15 11.03 11.12 -3.99
CA THR A 15 11.18 9.77 -3.41
C THR A 15 11.82 8.82 -4.40
N THR A 16 12.66 7.90 -3.90
CA THR A 16 13.36 6.91 -4.75
C THR A 16 12.40 5.90 -5.37
N THR A 17 11.32 5.54 -4.66
CA THR A 17 10.33 4.54 -5.11
C THR A 17 9.25 5.14 -6.01
N GLY A 18 9.21 6.47 -6.17
CA GLY A 18 8.27 7.13 -7.08
C GLY A 18 6.90 7.46 -6.48
N ARG A 19 6.69 7.22 -5.18
CA ARG A 19 5.53 7.76 -4.43
C ARG A 19 5.57 9.29 -4.40
N LEU A 20 4.40 9.91 -4.37
CA LEU A 20 4.30 11.34 -4.09
C LEU A 20 4.68 11.60 -2.63
N SER A 21 5.47 12.63 -2.38
CA SER A 21 5.62 13.22 -1.05
C SER A 21 4.82 14.50 -0.97
N SER A 22 4.34 14.84 0.22
CA SER A 22 3.53 16.03 0.49
C SER A 22 4.22 16.91 1.53
N SER A 23 4.17 18.22 1.36
CA SER A 23 4.61 19.21 2.34
C SER A 23 3.59 20.35 2.47
N ASP A 24 3.68 21.08 3.57
CA ASP A 24 2.92 22.31 3.82
C ASP A 24 1.40 22.20 3.59
N PRO A 25 0.69 21.27 4.26
CA PRO A 25 1.17 20.32 5.27
C PRO A 25 1.60 18.98 4.67
N ASN A 26 2.43 18.21 5.40
CA ASN A 26 2.71 16.82 5.04
C ASN A 26 1.57 15.91 5.49
N LEU A 27 0.68 15.58 4.54
CA LEU A 27 -0.52 14.78 4.79
C LEU A 27 -0.19 13.33 5.17
N GLN A 28 0.95 12.80 4.72
CA GLN A 28 1.39 11.43 4.99
C GLN A 28 1.76 11.21 6.47
N ASN A 29 2.07 12.29 7.19
CA ASN A 29 2.46 12.25 8.59
C ASN A 29 1.26 12.35 9.55
N ILE A 30 0.04 12.60 9.06
CA ILE A 30 -1.15 12.66 9.91
C ILE A 30 -1.44 11.24 10.43
N PRO A 31 -1.34 10.98 11.75
CA PRO A 31 -1.39 9.61 12.24
C PRO A 31 -2.76 8.95 12.02
N VAL A 32 -2.82 7.92 11.18
CA VAL A 32 -4.08 7.25 10.76
C VAL A 32 -4.89 6.69 11.95
N ARG A 33 -4.22 6.19 13.00
CA ARG A 33 -4.83 5.31 14.02
C ARG A 33 -4.85 5.89 15.43
N THR A 34 -4.39 7.12 15.62
CA THR A 34 -4.38 7.75 16.95
C THR A 34 -5.62 8.63 17.11
N ALA A 35 -6.11 8.79 18.34
CA ALA A 35 -7.24 9.69 18.60
C ALA A 35 -6.97 11.11 18.11
N GLU A 36 -5.74 11.62 18.30
CA GLU A 36 -5.35 12.94 17.83
C GLU A 36 -5.30 13.05 16.31
N GLY A 37 -4.75 12.05 15.62
CA GLY A 37 -4.75 12.03 14.15
C GLY A 37 -6.15 11.94 13.56
N ARG A 38 -7.05 11.16 14.18
CA ARG A 38 -8.48 11.14 13.81
C ARG A 38 -9.15 12.50 14.00
N LYS A 39 -8.90 13.19 15.12
CA LYS A 39 -9.37 14.57 15.34
C LYS A 39 -8.82 15.56 14.31
N ILE A 40 -7.59 15.40 13.83
CA ILE A 40 -7.05 16.24 12.75
C ILE A 40 -7.84 16.00 11.46
N ARG A 41 -8.17 14.74 11.13
CA ARG A 41 -8.92 14.39 9.92
C ARG A 41 -10.35 14.90 9.91
N THR A 42 -11.00 15.07 11.07
CA THR A 42 -12.34 15.68 11.13
C THR A 42 -12.34 17.16 10.73
N ALA A 43 -11.18 17.83 10.72
CA ALA A 43 -11.06 19.22 10.27
C ALA A 43 -11.01 19.36 8.73
N PHE A 44 -10.86 18.25 7.99
CA PHE A 44 -10.94 18.24 6.54
C PHE A 44 -12.41 18.05 6.14
N ILE A 45 -13.06 19.15 5.79
CA ILE A 45 -14.50 19.23 5.54
C ILE A 45 -14.82 19.75 4.14
N THR A 46 -16.06 19.57 3.71
CA THR A 46 -16.63 20.16 2.49
C THR A 46 -17.65 21.24 2.79
N ASP A 47 -18.08 21.94 1.74
CA ASP A 47 -19.29 22.77 1.80
C ASP A 47 -20.54 21.91 2.03
N LYS A 48 -21.62 22.52 2.53
CA LYS A 48 -22.85 21.83 2.97
C LYS A 48 -23.53 20.95 1.91
N SER A 49 -23.39 21.29 0.63
CA SER A 49 -23.98 20.54 -0.50
C SER A 49 -23.04 19.50 -1.10
N HIS A 50 -21.85 19.35 -0.54
CA HIS A 50 -20.80 18.47 -1.03
C HIS A 50 -20.47 17.40 0.00
N ARG A 51 -19.81 16.33 -0.47
CA ARG A 51 -19.29 15.24 0.33
C ARG A 51 -17.85 14.94 -0.06
N LEU A 52 -17.04 14.53 0.91
CA LEU A 52 -15.77 13.88 0.60
C LEU A 52 -16.04 12.44 0.19
N VAL A 53 -15.37 11.97 -0.86
CA VAL A 53 -15.29 10.55 -1.19
C VAL A 53 -13.85 10.12 -0.97
N SER A 54 -13.64 9.17 -0.05
CA SER A 54 -12.37 8.48 0.11
C SER A 54 -12.42 7.20 -0.71
N ALA A 55 -11.38 6.93 -1.49
CA ALA A 55 -11.19 5.68 -2.22
C ALA A 55 -9.78 5.15 -1.96
N ASP A 56 -9.65 4.00 -1.30
CA ASP A 56 -8.37 3.41 -0.87
C ASP A 56 -8.16 2.04 -1.52
N TYR A 57 -6.95 1.77 -2.00
CA TYR A 57 -6.63 0.44 -2.50
C TYR A 57 -6.44 -0.56 -1.36
N SER A 58 -7.34 -1.53 -1.27
CA SER A 58 -7.30 -2.57 -0.24
C SER A 58 -6.11 -3.51 -0.46
N GLN A 59 -5.06 -3.32 0.34
CA GLN A 59 -3.86 -4.18 0.38
C GLN A 59 -3.08 -4.24 -0.95
N ILE A 60 -2.95 -3.10 -1.65
CA ILE A 60 -2.31 -3.05 -2.98
C ILE A 60 -0.93 -3.72 -3.02
N GLU A 61 -0.06 -3.47 -2.04
CA GLU A 61 1.29 -4.05 -2.05
C GLU A 61 1.30 -5.59 -1.94
N LEU A 62 0.33 -6.18 -1.23
CA LEU A 62 0.18 -7.64 -1.17
C LEU A 62 -0.38 -8.21 -2.48
N ARG A 63 -1.30 -7.50 -3.15
CA ARG A 63 -1.80 -7.88 -4.47
C ARG A 63 -0.69 -7.80 -5.52
N VAL A 64 0.15 -6.77 -5.43
CA VAL A 64 1.37 -6.62 -6.25
C VAL A 64 2.34 -7.76 -5.97
N LEU A 65 2.60 -8.09 -4.71
CA LEU A 65 3.46 -9.23 -4.36
C LEU A 65 2.94 -10.54 -4.97
N ALA A 66 1.66 -10.83 -4.81
CA ALA A 66 1.04 -12.03 -5.37
C ALA A 66 1.15 -12.10 -6.90
N HIS A 67 1.15 -10.94 -7.57
CA HIS A 67 1.36 -10.85 -9.01
C HIS A 67 2.83 -11.04 -9.40
N VAL A 68 3.74 -10.28 -8.79
CA VAL A 68 5.17 -10.22 -9.15
C VAL A 68 5.90 -11.52 -8.81
N ALA A 69 5.54 -12.14 -7.70
CA ALA A 69 6.15 -13.39 -7.22
C ALA A 69 5.38 -14.65 -7.68
N GLU A 70 4.32 -14.47 -8.48
CA GLU A 70 3.47 -15.54 -9.02
C GLU A 70 3.00 -16.56 -7.96
N ILE A 71 2.67 -16.10 -6.75
CA ILE A 71 2.41 -16.98 -5.60
C ILE A 71 0.96 -17.50 -5.65
N PRO A 72 0.71 -18.78 -6.02
CA PRO A 72 -0.67 -19.27 -6.21
C PRO A 72 -1.48 -19.27 -4.92
N GLN A 73 -0.85 -19.50 -3.77
CA GLN A 73 -1.51 -19.50 -2.46
C GLN A 73 -2.03 -18.11 -2.09
N LEU A 74 -1.27 -17.04 -2.38
CA LEU A 74 -1.75 -15.67 -2.15
C LEU A 74 -2.84 -15.29 -3.14
N ARG A 75 -2.70 -15.70 -4.41
CA ARG A 75 -3.74 -15.48 -5.43
C ARG A 75 -5.06 -16.13 -5.02
N GLN A 76 -5.02 -17.38 -4.56
CA GLN A 76 -6.19 -18.09 -4.07
C GLN A 76 -6.79 -17.42 -2.83
N ALA A 77 -5.95 -17.03 -1.85
CA ALA A 77 -6.41 -16.32 -0.67
C ALA A 77 -7.16 -15.03 -1.00
N PHE A 78 -6.68 -14.25 -1.99
CA PHE A 78 -7.40 -13.07 -2.46
C PHE A 78 -8.70 -13.41 -3.20
N ALA A 79 -8.72 -14.48 -3.99
CA ALA A 79 -9.93 -14.93 -4.68
C ALA A 79 -11.02 -15.38 -3.70
N ASP A 80 -10.62 -15.98 -2.58
CA ASP A 80 -11.52 -16.44 -1.51
C ASP A 80 -11.95 -15.31 -0.55
N GLY A 81 -11.48 -14.07 -0.77
CA GLY A 81 -11.74 -12.94 0.13
C GLY A 81 -11.07 -13.08 1.51
N ALA A 82 -10.04 -13.91 1.60
CA ALA A 82 -9.40 -14.23 2.87
C ALA A 82 -8.50 -13.11 3.38
N ASP A 83 -8.49 -12.90 4.69
CA ASP A 83 -7.57 -11.97 5.35
C ASP A 83 -6.22 -12.65 5.59
N ILE A 84 -5.27 -12.40 4.70
CA ILE A 84 -3.91 -12.97 4.77
C ILE A 84 -3.24 -12.63 6.11
N HIS A 85 -3.47 -11.43 6.65
CA HIS A 85 -2.92 -11.06 7.95
C HIS A 85 -3.53 -11.87 9.08
N ALA A 86 -4.85 -12.08 9.06
CA ALA A 86 -5.52 -12.91 10.07
C ALA A 86 -5.13 -14.40 9.95
N ILE A 87 -4.98 -14.92 8.73
CA ILE A 87 -4.50 -16.29 8.51
C ILE A 87 -3.10 -16.47 9.09
N THR A 88 -2.17 -15.58 8.75
CA THR A 88 -0.80 -15.67 9.31
C THR A 88 -0.81 -15.49 10.83
N ALA A 89 -1.60 -14.55 11.35
CA ALA A 89 -1.76 -14.36 12.78
C ALA A 89 -2.24 -15.63 13.49
N SER A 90 -3.22 -16.30 12.89
CA SER A 90 -3.84 -17.50 13.45
C SER A 90 -2.80 -18.61 13.61
N GLU A 91 -1.99 -18.83 12.57
CA GLU A 91 -0.93 -19.84 12.58
C GLU A 91 0.22 -19.47 13.54
N MET A 92 0.57 -18.19 13.63
CA MET A 92 1.68 -17.71 14.47
C MET A 92 1.32 -17.71 15.96
N PHE A 93 0.14 -17.21 16.30
CA PHE A 93 -0.28 -17.01 17.69
C PHE A 93 -1.21 -18.12 18.19
N ASN A 94 -1.50 -19.12 17.35
CA ASN A 94 -2.43 -20.22 17.63
C ASN A 94 -3.80 -19.71 18.11
N VAL A 95 -4.32 -18.68 17.45
CA VAL A 95 -5.63 -18.08 17.71
C VAL A 95 -6.56 -18.32 16.51
N PRO A 96 -7.86 -18.52 16.68
CA PRO A 96 -8.78 -18.63 15.54
C PRO A 96 -8.83 -17.31 14.75
N VAL A 97 -9.02 -17.41 13.43
CA VAL A 97 -9.29 -16.24 12.57
C VAL A 97 -10.61 -15.58 12.99
N GLU A 98 -11.63 -16.38 13.24
CA GLU A 98 -12.92 -15.92 13.74
C GLU A 98 -12.78 -15.36 15.17
N GLY A 99 -13.28 -14.14 15.38
CA GLY A 99 -13.20 -13.46 16.67
C GLY A 99 -11.79 -13.00 17.07
N MET A 100 -10.82 -12.99 16.16
CA MET A 100 -9.45 -12.56 16.46
C MET A 100 -9.44 -11.12 17.01
N PRO A 101 -8.83 -10.87 18.18
CA PRO A 101 -8.69 -9.53 18.70
C PRO A 101 -7.92 -8.62 17.73
N SER A 102 -8.43 -7.41 17.50
CA SER A 102 -7.84 -6.43 16.56
C SER A 102 -6.37 -6.13 16.84
N GLU A 103 -5.95 -6.21 18.11
CA GLU A 103 -4.55 -6.02 18.50
C GLU A 103 -3.64 -7.16 18.00
N VAL A 104 -4.10 -8.41 18.07
CA VAL A 104 -3.35 -9.57 17.60
C VAL A 104 -3.19 -9.50 16.08
N ARG A 105 -4.28 -9.20 15.37
CA ARG A 105 -4.25 -8.95 13.93
C ARG A 105 -3.29 -7.81 13.56
N ARG A 106 -3.27 -6.72 14.34
CA ARG A 106 -2.36 -5.58 14.12
C ARG A 106 -0.89 -5.99 14.25
N ARG A 107 -0.55 -6.79 15.26
CA ARG A 107 0.80 -7.34 15.44
C ARG A 107 1.19 -8.21 14.25
N ALA A 108 0.31 -9.13 13.84
CA ALA A 108 0.54 -9.98 12.67
C ALA A 108 0.73 -9.20 11.36
N LYS A 109 -0.04 -8.12 11.15
CA LYS A 109 0.15 -7.24 9.98
C LYS A 109 1.59 -6.71 9.90
N ALA A 110 2.12 -6.21 11.02
CA ALA A 110 3.47 -5.68 11.08
C ALA A 110 4.53 -6.77 10.86
N ILE A 111 4.27 -7.99 11.33
CA ILE A 111 5.13 -9.16 11.11
C ILE A 111 5.13 -9.57 9.64
N ASN A 112 3.95 -9.72 9.01
CA ASN A 112 3.82 -10.11 7.61
C ASN A 112 4.61 -9.17 6.71
N PHE A 113 4.44 -7.87 6.90
CA PHE A 113 5.23 -6.88 6.15
C PHE A 113 6.71 -6.96 6.47
N GLY A 114 7.09 -7.16 7.75
CA GLY A 114 8.47 -7.42 8.11
C GLY A 114 9.07 -8.60 7.33
N ILE A 115 8.40 -9.74 7.29
CA ILE A 115 8.87 -10.95 6.60
C ILE A 115 8.94 -10.72 5.08
N ILE A 116 7.90 -10.15 4.48
CA ILE A 116 7.86 -9.81 3.04
C ILE A 116 9.00 -8.88 2.65
N TYR A 117 9.38 -7.94 3.53
CA TYR A 117 10.49 -7.01 3.29
C TYR A 117 11.85 -7.52 3.79
N GLY A 118 11.96 -8.81 4.09
CA GLY A 118 13.22 -9.46 4.41
C GLY A 118 13.77 -9.14 5.80
N ILE A 119 12.90 -8.96 6.81
CA ILE A 119 13.33 -8.85 8.21
C ILE A 119 14.12 -10.10 8.63
N SER A 120 15.16 -9.90 9.43
CA SER A 120 15.91 -11.03 10.01
C SER A 120 15.17 -11.61 11.22
N ALA A 121 15.47 -12.85 11.58
CA ALA A 121 14.97 -13.45 12.82
C ALA A 121 15.30 -12.60 14.07
N PHE A 122 16.46 -11.93 14.07
CA PHE A 122 16.83 -10.99 15.14
C PHE A 122 15.93 -9.74 15.14
N GLY A 123 15.67 -9.15 13.98
CA GLY A 123 14.79 -7.99 13.87
C GLY A 123 13.36 -8.34 14.29
N LEU A 124 12.86 -9.50 13.87
CA LEU A 124 11.54 -9.99 14.25
C LEU A 124 11.44 -10.29 15.75
N ALA A 125 12.47 -10.94 16.32
CA ALA A 125 12.55 -11.21 17.75
C ALA A 125 12.47 -9.93 18.59
N ASN A 126 13.19 -8.87 18.20
CA ASN A 126 13.14 -7.58 18.88
C ASN A 126 11.77 -6.91 18.75
N GLN A 127 11.17 -6.93 17.56
CA GLN A 127 9.86 -6.32 17.32
C GLN A 127 8.74 -7.00 18.12
N LEU A 128 8.85 -8.32 18.33
CA LEU A 128 7.87 -9.11 19.07
C LEU A 128 8.22 -9.31 20.55
N SER A 129 9.43 -8.94 20.95
CA SER A 129 9.96 -9.24 22.30
C SER A 129 9.89 -10.75 22.63
N ILE A 130 10.32 -11.59 21.68
CA ILE A 130 10.35 -13.06 21.79
C ILE A 130 11.77 -13.62 21.59
N PRO A 131 12.07 -14.87 22.00
CA PRO A 131 13.33 -15.52 21.70
C PRO A 131 13.62 -15.62 20.18
N ARG A 132 14.91 -15.51 19.81
CA ARG A 132 15.36 -15.59 18.41
C ARG A 132 14.97 -16.90 17.73
N GLU A 133 14.99 -18.01 18.46
CA GLU A 133 14.63 -19.33 17.94
C GLU A 133 13.15 -19.37 17.52
N GLU A 134 12.27 -18.81 18.35
CA GLU A 134 10.84 -18.70 18.08
C GLU A 134 10.58 -17.83 16.83
N ALA A 135 11.22 -16.66 16.74
CA ALA A 135 11.15 -15.81 15.55
C ALA A 135 11.66 -16.52 14.29
N SER A 136 12.71 -17.34 14.39
CA SER A 136 13.25 -18.12 13.27
C SER A 136 12.24 -19.19 12.81
N ASN A 137 11.59 -19.86 13.76
CA ASN A 137 10.55 -20.85 13.48
C ASN A 137 9.33 -20.21 12.81
N TYR A 138 8.95 -18.98 13.20
CA TYR A 138 7.88 -18.24 12.53
C TYR A 138 8.21 -17.91 11.07
N ILE A 139 9.40 -17.38 10.81
CA ILE A 139 9.84 -17.09 9.43
C ILE A 139 9.86 -18.38 8.59
N LYS A 140 10.34 -19.49 9.16
CA LYS A 140 10.38 -20.79 8.49
C LYS A 140 8.99 -21.27 8.09
N LYS A 141 8.04 -21.32 9.04
CA LYS A 141 6.65 -21.72 8.78
C LYS A 141 5.99 -20.82 7.72
N TYR A 142 6.26 -19.52 7.78
CA TYR A 142 5.74 -18.58 6.80
C TYR A 142 6.21 -18.90 5.38
N PHE A 143 7.49 -19.20 5.18
CA PHE A 143 8.03 -19.61 3.89
C PHE A 143 7.63 -21.03 3.47
N GLU A 144 7.36 -21.95 4.40
CA GLU A 144 6.77 -23.25 4.07
C GLU A 144 5.36 -23.10 3.50
N ARG A 145 4.59 -22.12 4.02
CA ARG A 145 3.24 -21.81 3.54
C ARG A 145 3.24 -21.03 2.21
N PHE A 146 4.15 -20.06 2.09
CA PHE A 146 4.27 -19.18 0.94
C PHE A 146 5.68 -19.24 0.34
N PRO A 147 6.08 -20.36 -0.28
CA PRO A 147 7.44 -20.58 -0.76
C PRO A 147 7.88 -19.51 -1.78
N GLY A 148 6.98 -19.09 -2.67
CA GLY A 148 7.29 -18.07 -3.68
C GLY A 148 7.67 -16.70 -3.11
N ILE A 149 7.35 -16.38 -1.84
CA ILE A 149 7.85 -15.15 -1.20
C ILE A 149 9.35 -15.23 -0.99
N ARG A 150 9.86 -16.38 -0.55
CA ARG A 150 11.30 -16.59 -0.35
C ARG A 150 12.04 -16.50 -1.68
N ASP A 151 11.49 -17.13 -2.71
CA ASP A 151 12.09 -17.14 -4.04
C ASP A 151 12.13 -15.71 -4.61
N TYR A 152 11.03 -14.96 -4.51
CA TYR A 152 11.00 -13.53 -4.84
C TYR A 152 12.04 -12.68 -4.11
N ILE A 153 12.21 -12.91 -2.80
CA ILE A 153 13.21 -12.19 -1.99
C ILE A 153 14.62 -12.44 -2.53
N GLU A 154 14.98 -13.70 -2.74
CA GLU A 154 16.33 -14.06 -3.18
C GLU A 154 16.59 -13.65 -4.64
N GLU A 155 15.61 -13.81 -5.53
CA GLU A 155 15.68 -13.34 -6.92
C GLU A 155 15.84 -11.82 -6.99
N THR A 156 15.06 -11.07 -6.20
CA THR A 156 15.14 -9.60 -6.20
C THR A 156 16.48 -9.12 -5.67
N LYS A 157 17.05 -9.78 -4.65
CA LYS A 157 18.41 -9.50 -4.17
C LYS A 157 19.46 -9.80 -5.24
N ALA A 158 19.35 -10.95 -5.90
CA ALA A 158 20.27 -11.35 -6.96
C ALA A 158 20.23 -10.36 -8.13
N TYR A 159 19.04 -10.01 -8.60
CA TYR A 159 18.83 -9.03 -9.66
C TYR A 159 19.41 -7.66 -9.27
N ALA A 160 19.13 -7.17 -8.05
CA ALA A 160 19.65 -5.90 -7.57
C ALA A 160 21.18 -5.91 -7.49
N ARG A 161 21.79 -7.00 -7.01
CA ARG A 161 23.25 -7.16 -6.96
C ARG A 161 23.87 -7.23 -8.35
N GLU A 162 23.18 -7.81 -9.34
CA GLU A 162 23.69 -7.92 -10.72
C GLU A 162 23.57 -6.60 -11.50
N HIS A 163 22.44 -5.90 -11.36
CA HIS A 163 22.11 -4.74 -12.19
C HIS A 163 22.36 -3.39 -11.51
N GLY A 164 22.43 -3.35 -10.18
CA GLY A 164 22.54 -2.11 -9.41
C GLY A 164 21.21 -1.36 -9.23
N PHE A 165 20.09 -1.97 -9.64
CA PHE A 165 18.74 -1.42 -9.50
C PHE A 165 17.69 -2.54 -9.46
N VAL A 166 16.46 -2.19 -9.11
CA VAL A 166 15.26 -3.03 -9.32
C VAL A 166 14.26 -2.29 -10.22
N GLU A 167 13.39 -3.04 -10.89
CA GLU A 167 12.37 -2.49 -11.79
C GLU A 167 10.95 -2.78 -11.29
N THR A 168 10.05 -1.80 -11.42
CA THR A 168 8.60 -2.00 -11.27
C THR A 168 8.04 -2.75 -12.47
N ILE A 169 6.82 -3.28 -12.38
CA ILE A 169 6.17 -3.97 -13.51
C ILE A 169 5.88 -3.05 -14.71
N PHE A 170 6.04 -1.73 -14.54
CA PHE A 170 5.89 -0.73 -15.59
C PHE A 170 7.24 -0.17 -16.08
N GLY A 171 8.36 -0.75 -15.63
CA GLY A 171 9.71 -0.40 -16.10
C GLY A 171 10.38 0.76 -15.38
N ARG A 172 9.83 1.28 -14.26
CA ARG A 172 10.55 2.27 -13.44
C ARG A 172 11.75 1.60 -12.77
N ARG A 173 12.94 2.18 -12.96
CA ARG A 173 14.18 1.76 -12.28
C ARG A 173 14.38 2.47 -10.94
N ILE A 174 14.78 1.72 -9.93
CA ILE A 174 15.10 2.21 -8.59
C ILE A 174 16.52 1.76 -8.25
N HIS A 175 17.45 2.71 -8.24
CA HIS A 175 18.88 2.44 -8.15
C HIS A 175 19.36 2.25 -6.70
N TYR A 176 20.24 1.27 -6.51
CA TYR A 176 20.89 0.94 -5.25
C TYR A 176 22.41 0.87 -5.46
N PRO A 177 23.12 2.02 -5.51
CA PRO A 177 24.56 2.04 -5.79
C PRO A 177 25.38 1.25 -4.76
N ASP A 178 24.91 1.20 -3.51
CA ASP A 178 25.56 0.49 -2.40
C ASP A 178 25.15 -0.98 -2.25
N ILE A 179 24.44 -1.55 -3.23
CA ILE A 179 23.99 -2.96 -3.19
C ILE A 179 25.14 -3.97 -3.14
N ARG A 180 26.35 -3.56 -3.56
CA ARG A 180 27.59 -4.36 -3.49
C ARG A 180 28.57 -3.87 -2.42
N SER A 181 28.12 -3.01 -1.50
CA SER A 181 29.01 -2.43 -0.48
C SER A 181 29.75 -3.53 0.28
N SER A 182 31.04 -3.34 0.53
CA SER A 182 31.84 -4.24 1.37
C SER A 182 31.34 -4.25 2.81
N ASN A 183 30.76 -3.14 3.28
CA ASN A 183 30.13 -3.02 4.59
C ASN A 183 28.88 -3.92 4.68
N PRO A 184 28.88 -4.97 5.52
CA PRO A 184 27.77 -5.92 5.59
C PRO A 184 26.43 -5.29 6.00
N SER A 185 26.45 -4.30 6.89
CA SER A 185 25.24 -3.63 7.37
C SER A 185 24.61 -2.77 6.29
N LEU A 186 25.43 -2.01 5.54
CA LEU A 186 24.97 -1.19 4.44
C LEU A 186 24.43 -2.06 3.29
N ARG A 187 25.16 -3.13 2.93
CA ARG A 187 24.71 -4.09 1.92
C ARG A 187 23.39 -4.74 2.29
N ALA A 188 23.25 -5.25 3.52
CA ALA A 188 22.02 -5.87 3.99
C ALA A 188 20.84 -4.89 4.05
N PHE A 189 21.08 -3.60 4.34
CA PHE A 189 20.06 -2.57 4.26
C PHE A 189 19.58 -2.37 2.82
N ASN A 190 20.50 -2.20 1.86
CA ASN A 190 20.14 -2.01 0.45
C ASN A 190 19.41 -3.23 -0.13
N GLU A 191 19.81 -4.44 0.24
CA GLU A 191 19.11 -5.68 -0.13
C GLU A 191 17.67 -5.73 0.38
N ARG A 192 17.42 -5.29 1.62
CA ARG A 192 16.05 -5.19 2.15
C ARG A 192 15.25 -4.09 1.46
N ALA A 193 15.88 -2.93 1.26
CA ALA A 193 15.27 -1.80 0.61
C ALA A 193 14.86 -2.12 -0.84
N SER A 194 15.68 -2.86 -1.59
CA SER A 194 15.40 -3.22 -2.97
C SER A 194 14.19 -4.16 -3.12
N ILE A 195 14.00 -5.09 -2.17
CA ILE A 195 12.82 -5.97 -2.12
C ILE A 195 11.53 -5.15 -1.98
N ASN A 196 11.52 -4.20 -1.05
CA ASN A 196 10.36 -3.34 -0.81
C ASN A 196 10.11 -2.37 -1.98
N ALA A 197 11.17 -1.79 -2.53
CA ALA A 197 11.07 -0.76 -3.56
C ALA A 197 10.38 -1.23 -4.84
N ARG A 198 10.60 -2.48 -5.25
CA ARG A 198 9.90 -3.06 -6.42
C ARG A 198 8.39 -3.10 -6.21
N LEU A 199 7.93 -3.51 -5.03
CA LEU A 199 6.51 -3.58 -4.68
C LEU A 199 5.92 -2.16 -4.50
N GLN A 200 6.57 -1.34 -3.70
CA GLN A 200 6.13 0.01 -3.37
C GLN A 200 6.10 0.91 -4.60
N GLY A 201 7.12 0.83 -5.46
CA GLY A 201 7.18 1.60 -6.69
C GLY A 201 6.12 1.16 -7.70
N THR A 202 5.83 -0.14 -7.76
CA THR A 202 4.72 -0.63 -8.59
C THR A 202 3.38 -0.08 -8.10
N ALA A 203 3.13 -0.07 -6.78
CA ALA A 203 1.93 0.55 -6.22
C ALA A 203 1.85 2.05 -6.55
N ALA A 204 2.98 2.77 -6.45
CA ALA A 204 3.06 4.18 -6.83
C ALA A 204 2.71 4.41 -8.31
N ASP A 205 3.22 3.55 -9.21
CA ASP A 205 2.92 3.62 -10.63
C ASP A 205 1.42 3.36 -10.90
N ILE A 206 0.81 2.37 -10.23
CA ILE A 206 -0.64 2.09 -10.32
C ILE A 206 -1.47 3.31 -9.88
N ILE A 207 -1.14 3.91 -8.74
CA ILE A 207 -1.86 5.09 -8.22
C ILE A 207 -1.74 6.26 -9.20
N ARG A 208 -0.54 6.55 -9.70
CA ARG A 208 -0.34 7.63 -10.69
C ARG A 208 -1.10 7.39 -11.99
N ARG A 209 -1.14 6.15 -12.45
CA ARG A 209 -1.93 5.74 -13.61
C ARG A 209 -3.43 5.89 -13.38
N ALA A 210 -3.93 5.69 -12.16
CA ALA A 210 -5.32 5.99 -11.80
C ALA A 210 -5.58 7.50 -11.81
N MET A 211 -4.68 8.29 -11.20
CA MET A 211 -4.78 9.74 -11.11
C MET A 211 -4.91 10.41 -12.48
N ILE A 212 -4.03 10.04 -13.42
CA ILE A 212 -4.00 10.61 -14.77
C ILE A 212 -5.29 10.34 -15.56
N ARG A 213 -5.97 9.21 -15.29
CA ARG A 213 -7.19 8.81 -16.01
C ARG A 213 -8.48 9.33 -15.40
N MET A 214 -8.39 9.86 -14.18
CA MET A 214 -9.58 10.13 -13.38
C MET A 214 -10.37 11.31 -13.93
N GLU A 215 -9.70 12.39 -14.34
CA GLU A 215 -10.33 13.60 -14.86
C GLU A 215 -11.19 13.28 -16.09
N GLU A 216 -10.60 12.65 -17.11
CA GLU A 216 -11.31 12.24 -18.34
C GLU A 216 -12.49 11.28 -18.03
N ALA A 217 -12.33 10.38 -17.06
CA ALA A 217 -13.39 9.44 -16.69
C ALA A 217 -14.59 10.14 -16.02
N LEU A 218 -14.32 11.10 -15.14
CA LEU A 218 -15.36 11.90 -14.50
C LEU A 218 -16.07 12.80 -15.50
N GLU A 219 -15.34 13.44 -16.41
CA GLU A 219 -15.90 14.26 -17.49
C GLU A 219 -16.84 13.45 -18.40
N LYS A 220 -16.40 12.27 -18.85
CA LYS A 220 -17.24 11.37 -19.68
C LYS A 220 -18.50 10.90 -18.98
N ALA A 221 -18.45 10.75 -17.66
CA ALA A 221 -19.61 10.42 -16.84
C ALA A 221 -20.51 11.63 -16.53
N GLY A 222 -20.10 12.84 -16.93
CA GLY A 222 -20.84 14.08 -16.63
C GLY A 222 -20.83 14.45 -15.15
N LEU A 223 -19.79 14.04 -14.41
CA LEU A 223 -19.67 14.24 -12.97
C LEU A 223 -18.79 15.44 -12.64
N SER A 224 -19.19 16.22 -11.64
CA SER A 224 -18.49 17.42 -11.17
C SER A 224 -17.43 17.13 -10.09
N ALA A 225 -17.21 15.85 -9.75
CA ALA A 225 -16.28 15.44 -8.72
C ALA A 225 -14.85 15.94 -9.01
N ARG A 226 -14.16 16.39 -7.96
CA ARG A 226 -12.77 16.86 -8.05
C ARG A 226 -11.86 16.03 -7.18
N MET A 227 -10.77 15.53 -7.73
CA MET A 227 -9.71 14.91 -6.93
C MET A 227 -8.97 16.00 -6.15
N LEU A 228 -8.99 15.91 -4.83
CA LEU A 228 -8.37 16.89 -3.94
C LEU A 228 -6.99 16.45 -3.48
N LEU A 229 -6.88 15.22 -2.96
CA LEU A 229 -5.69 14.75 -2.25
C LEU A 229 -5.33 13.33 -2.67
N GLN A 230 -4.05 13.05 -2.63
CA GLN A 230 -3.47 11.71 -2.63
C GLN A 230 -2.72 11.51 -1.30
N VAL A 231 -3.07 10.46 -0.55
CA VAL A 231 -2.43 10.12 0.74
C VAL A 231 -2.24 8.60 0.80
N HIS A 232 -1.05 8.10 1.11
CA HIS A 232 -0.74 6.66 1.06
C HIS A 232 -1.21 5.96 -0.23
N ASP A 233 -2.22 5.10 -0.13
CA ASP A 233 -2.85 4.35 -1.24
C ASP A 233 -4.27 4.85 -1.54
N GLU A 234 -4.64 6.01 -0.98
CA GLU A 234 -5.95 6.65 -0.99
C GLU A 234 -5.97 7.87 -1.94
N LEU A 235 -7.07 8.00 -2.68
CA LEU A 235 -7.46 9.20 -3.41
C LEU A 235 -8.73 9.79 -2.77
N ILE A 236 -8.68 11.09 -2.48
CA ILE A 236 -9.77 11.82 -1.83
C ILE A 236 -10.37 12.81 -2.82
N PHE A 237 -11.68 12.79 -2.94
CA PHE A 237 -12.46 13.61 -3.84
C PHE A 237 -13.45 14.48 -3.07
N GLU A 238 -13.91 15.54 -3.71
CA GLU A 238 -15.08 16.32 -3.30
C GLU A 238 -16.08 16.32 -4.46
N THR A 239 -17.32 15.98 -4.18
CA THR A 239 -18.42 15.97 -5.17
C THR A 239 -19.70 16.49 -4.53
N VAL A 240 -20.67 16.94 -5.34
CA VAL A 240 -21.99 17.30 -4.83
C VAL A 240 -22.71 16.06 -4.31
N GLU A 241 -23.50 16.21 -3.25
CA GLU A 241 -24.16 15.06 -2.59
C GLU A 241 -25.02 14.23 -3.55
N ALA A 242 -25.70 14.88 -4.49
CA ALA A 242 -26.52 14.22 -5.50
C ALA A 242 -25.72 13.33 -6.47
N GLU A 243 -24.41 13.53 -6.60
CA GLU A 243 -23.54 12.79 -7.54
C GLU A 243 -22.75 11.67 -6.86
N VAL A 244 -22.83 11.51 -5.54
CA VAL A 244 -22.02 10.53 -4.78
C VAL A 244 -22.20 9.11 -5.30
N GLU A 245 -23.45 8.66 -5.45
CA GLU A 245 -23.80 7.30 -5.89
C GLU A 245 -23.30 7.01 -7.32
N ALA A 246 -23.20 8.03 -8.17
CA ALA A 246 -22.66 7.91 -9.52
C ALA A 246 -21.13 8.03 -9.55
N THR A 247 -20.54 8.82 -8.65
CA THR A 247 -19.10 9.06 -8.56
C THR A 247 -18.34 7.84 -8.08
N ILE A 248 -18.83 7.17 -7.02
CA ILE A 248 -18.12 6.05 -6.39
C ILE A 248 -17.82 4.92 -7.41
N PRO A 249 -18.79 4.43 -8.21
CA PRO A 249 -18.51 3.39 -9.21
C PRO A 249 -17.48 3.79 -10.26
N VAL A 250 -17.49 5.05 -10.71
CA VAL A 250 -16.52 5.56 -11.70
C VAL A 250 -15.12 5.59 -11.11
N VAL A 251 -14.96 6.16 -9.91
CA VAL A 251 -13.67 6.22 -9.20
C VAL A 251 -13.12 4.82 -8.97
N ARG A 252 -13.95 3.91 -8.44
CA ARG A 252 -13.56 2.50 -8.22
C ARG A 252 -13.12 1.85 -9.52
N HIS A 253 -13.90 1.98 -10.58
CA HIS A 253 -13.59 1.37 -11.87
C HIS A 253 -12.25 1.85 -12.43
N VAL A 254 -11.97 3.16 -12.39
CA VAL A 254 -10.71 3.74 -12.88
C VAL A 254 -9.52 3.21 -12.07
N MET A 255 -9.65 3.18 -10.74
CA MET A 255 -8.59 2.72 -9.87
C MET A 255 -8.34 1.20 -10.00
N GLU A 256 -9.39 0.37 -9.91
CA GLU A 256 -9.27 -1.09 -10.01
C GLU A 256 -8.69 -1.54 -11.37
N ASN A 257 -8.86 -0.74 -12.43
CA ASN A 257 -8.33 -1.01 -13.77
C ASN A 257 -7.07 -0.21 -14.12
N ALA A 258 -6.45 0.50 -13.17
CA ALA A 258 -5.35 1.41 -13.46
C ALA A 258 -4.08 0.73 -14.02
N ALA A 259 -3.89 -0.57 -13.78
CA ALA A 259 -2.80 -1.33 -14.39
C ALA A 259 -2.99 -1.51 -15.91
N MET A 260 -4.23 -1.65 -16.36
CA MET A 260 -4.58 -1.87 -17.77
C MET A 260 -4.30 -0.62 -18.65
N PRO A 261 -4.14 -0.80 -19.97
CA PRO A 261 -3.88 -2.07 -20.67
C PRO A 261 -2.42 -2.53 -20.55
N ALA A 262 -1.56 -1.79 -19.84
CA ALA A 262 -0.12 -2.07 -19.83
C ALA A 262 0.22 -3.39 -19.12
N VAL A 263 -0.44 -3.70 -18.01
CA VAL A 263 -0.29 -4.97 -17.30
C VAL A 263 -1.65 -5.47 -16.85
N SER A 264 -1.95 -6.73 -17.17
CA SER A 264 -3.09 -7.46 -16.60
C SER A 264 -2.65 -8.14 -15.32
N MET A 265 -3.08 -7.60 -14.18
CA MET A 265 -2.75 -8.15 -12.86
C MET A 265 -3.37 -9.55 -12.70
N SER A 266 -2.60 -10.50 -12.20
CA SER A 266 -3.09 -11.87 -11.92
C SER A 266 -4.01 -11.93 -10.69
N VAL A 267 -3.86 -10.97 -9.78
CA VAL A 267 -4.78 -10.68 -8.69
C VAL A 267 -5.46 -9.35 -8.97
N PRO A 268 -6.81 -9.30 -9.10
CA PRO A 268 -7.51 -8.05 -9.32
C PRO A 268 -7.18 -7.01 -8.24
N LEU A 269 -7.01 -5.75 -8.63
CA LEU A 269 -6.98 -4.66 -7.66
C LEU A 269 -8.37 -4.48 -7.06
N HIS A 270 -8.43 -4.00 -5.83
CA HIS A 270 -9.69 -3.73 -5.14
C HIS A 270 -9.64 -2.37 -4.49
N VAL A 271 -10.75 -1.65 -4.56
CA VAL A 271 -10.89 -0.33 -3.95
C VAL A 271 -12.13 -0.29 -3.07
N ASP A 272 -11.91 0.06 -1.81
CA ASP A 272 -12.95 0.44 -0.88
C ASP A 272 -13.18 1.94 -1.02
N ALA A 273 -14.43 2.35 -1.24
CA ALA A 273 -14.78 3.75 -1.40
C ALA A 273 -16.03 4.12 -0.59
N ARG A 274 -15.96 5.25 0.12
CA ARG A 274 -17.01 5.73 1.01
C ARG A 274 -17.10 7.25 0.98
N ALA A 275 -18.33 7.76 1.09
CA ALA A 275 -18.59 9.19 1.18
C ALA A 275 -18.95 9.62 2.62
N ALA A 276 -18.49 10.81 3.01
CA ALA A 276 -18.85 11.42 4.30
C ALA A 276 -18.68 12.95 4.32
N ASN A 277 -18.96 13.56 5.47
CA ASN A 277 -18.82 15.01 5.67
C ASN A 277 -17.38 15.47 5.89
N ASN A 278 -16.56 14.59 6.43
CA ASN A 278 -15.17 14.86 6.74
C ASN A 278 -14.31 13.64 6.47
N TRP A 279 -12.99 13.84 6.45
CA TRP A 279 -12.06 12.78 6.05
C TRP A 279 -12.03 11.61 7.04
N ASP A 280 -12.18 11.83 8.35
CA ASP A 280 -12.20 10.73 9.34
C ASP A 280 -13.41 9.80 9.16
N GLU A 281 -14.56 10.34 8.76
CA GLU A 281 -15.78 9.54 8.52
C GLU A 281 -15.76 8.80 7.18
N ALA A 282 -15.06 9.34 6.18
CA ALA A 282 -14.93 8.73 4.86
C ALA A 282 -13.87 7.62 4.84
N HIS A 283 -12.83 7.75 5.67
CA HIS A 283 -11.74 6.79 5.82
C HIS A 283 -12.12 5.57 6.69
#